data_AF-A0AAD7CI30-F1
#
_entry.id   AF-A0AAD7CI30-F1
#
_cell.length_a   1.000
_cell.length_b   1.000
_cell.length_c   1.000
_cell.angle_alpha   90.00
_cell.angle_beta   90.00
_cell.angle_gamma   90.00
#
_symmetry.space_group_name_H-M   'P 1'
#
loop_
_entity.id
_entity.type
_entity.pdbx_description
1 polymer ?
#
loop_
_entity_poly.entity_id
_entity_poly.type
_entity_poly.pdbx_seq_one_letter_code
_entity_poly.pdbx_strand_id
1 'polypeptide(L)'
;MDSRPSCDALCSLHCVSTVPLSSPFPELYSNGVPSNSQHMIISESIRRAKQDLLRVEAEIATLKAQRAELKRFISVHTGMVSAMRRFPNEILAEIFSRCVDPDAAFDPLGNEVWILARVCQRWRAVASDTPELWRNFVLKGTGGNLTLSLKIQLDRARSAPLSICFWAPWTLDVMDIFLDVPAQWVDVQLSHTAVSNRFLSQDSHFPRLRRLEITGYWSPLLEGRTSTKVDMVDSLPALEDLSLDLHRQPFPRQLLLPWSQLGTCTLRQLRTLDILWILSLVSQDTHVSLLDFDSGPDFVARESPIRSVEIGGSSSAYTQNMLSAMILPNLEKLEIGWAGGPDISPGVISLLNRSGCHLKHLRLSQGG
;
A
#
# COMPACT_ATOMS: atom_id res chain seq x y z
N MET A 1 -39.08 60.96 12.83
CA MET A 1 -39.42 60.06 13.95
C MET A 1 -38.51 58.86 13.81
N ASP A 2 -37.31 58.92 14.37
CA ASP A 2 -36.39 57.77 14.42
C ASP A 2 -36.20 57.38 15.88
N SER A 3 -36.89 56.30 16.24
CA SER A 3 -36.87 55.69 17.57
C SER A 3 -35.54 54.98 17.77
N ARG A 4 -34.64 55.56 18.59
CA ARG A 4 -33.47 54.83 19.11
C ARG A 4 -33.98 53.69 20.02
N PRO A 5 -33.52 52.44 19.84
CA PRO A 5 -33.90 51.35 20.74
C PRO A 5 -33.33 51.59 22.14
N SER A 6 -34.17 51.38 23.15
CA SER A 6 -33.80 51.36 24.57
C SER A 6 -32.76 50.28 24.84
N CYS A 7 -31.62 50.65 25.41
CA CYS A 7 -30.59 49.72 25.86
C CYS A 7 -30.99 49.14 27.23
N ASP A 8 -31.19 47.82 27.30
CA ASP A 8 -31.39 47.09 28.55
C ASP A 8 -30.06 46.79 29.28
N ALA A 9 -30.19 46.55 30.59
CA ALA A 9 -29.13 46.46 31.61
C ALA A 9 -28.08 45.34 31.43
N LEU A 10 -28.08 44.60 30.31
CA LEU A 10 -27.08 43.58 29.95
C LEU A 10 -26.06 44.06 28.90
N CYS A 11 -26.14 45.33 28.49
CA CYS A 11 -25.27 45.93 27.48
C CYS A 11 -23.90 46.38 28.04
N SER A 12 -23.15 45.48 28.68
CA SER A 12 -21.78 45.77 29.14
C SER A 12 -20.71 45.57 28.04
N LEU A 13 -21.06 44.93 26.92
CA LEU A 13 -20.15 44.63 25.81
C LEU A 13 -20.22 45.63 24.63
N HIS A 14 -21.33 46.34 24.44
CA HIS A 14 -21.53 47.22 23.26
C HIS A 14 -21.25 48.70 23.51
N CYS A 15 -21.21 49.14 24.77
CA CYS A 15 -20.87 50.50 25.16
C CYS A 15 -19.44 50.58 25.71
N VAL A 16 -18.46 49.97 25.03
CA VAL A 16 -17.07 50.36 25.25
C VAL A 16 -16.92 51.75 24.65
N SER A 17 -16.88 52.77 25.50
CA SER A 17 -16.49 54.12 25.10
C SER A 17 -15.07 54.06 24.56
N THR A 18 -14.91 53.80 23.26
CA THR A 18 -13.64 53.93 22.57
C THR A 18 -13.36 55.42 22.49
N VAL A 19 -12.70 55.95 23.51
CA VAL A 19 -12.12 57.29 23.45
C VAL A 19 -11.12 57.26 22.30
N PRO A 20 -11.29 58.09 21.25
CA PRO A 20 -10.32 58.15 20.17
C PRO A 20 -8.96 58.51 20.77
N LEU A 21 -7.93 57.70 20.49
CA LEU A 21 -6.54 57.93 20.89
C LEU A 21 -5.96 59.09 20.06
N SER A 22 -6.48 60.30 20.24
CA SER A 22 -5.92 61.52 19.67
C SER A 22 -4.92 62.10 20.65
N SER A 23 -3.69 62.39 20.17
CA SER A 23 -2.69 63.05 21.00
C SER A 23 -3.23 64.41 21.48
N PRO A 24 -3.07 64.74 22.77
CA PRO A 24 -3.41 66.07 23.27
C PRO A 24 -2.56 67.20 22.65
N PHE A 25 -1.44 66.86 21.98
CA PHE A 25 -0.56 67.81 21.27
C PHE A 25 -0.07 67.21 19.94
N PRO A 26 -0.85 67.28 18.84
CA PRO A 26 -0.46 66.76 17.53
C PRO A 26 0.79 67.45 16.95
N GLU A 27 0.95 68.74 17.20
CA GLU A 27 2.09 69.56 16.80
C GLU A 27 3.46 69.09 17.34
N LEU A 28 3.49 68.24 18.37
CA LEU A 28 4.75 67.68 18.90
C LEU A 28 5.24 66.44 18.12
N TYR A 29 4.49 65.93 17.15
CA TYR A 29 4.94 64.82 16.29
C TYR A 29 6.10 65.21 15.35
N SER A 30 6.29 66.51 15.08
CA SER A 30 7.35 67.04 14.19
C SER A 30 8.61 67.50 14.94
N ASN A 31 9.08 66.71 15.92
CA ASN A 31 10.30 66.93 16.72
C ASN A 31 10.30 68.15 17.65
N GLY A 32 9.13 68.64 18.08
CA GLY A 32 9.04 69.72 19.08
C GLY A 32 9.43 69.25 20.48
N VAL A 33 10.20 70.05 21.23
CA VAL A 33 10.53 69.75 22.64
C VAL A 33 9.33 70.11 23.53
N PRO A 34 8.76 69.15 24.29
CA PRO A 34 7.63 69.44 25.17
C PRO A 34 8.04 70.36 26.33
N SER A 35 7.19 71.34 26.66
CA SER A 35 7.29 72.06 27.92
C SER A 35 6.99 71.13 29.12
N ASN A 36 7.40 71.52 30.33
CA ASN A 36 7.19 70.71 31.54
C ASN A 36 5.71 70.34 31.79
N SER A 37 4.77 71.25 31.49
CA SER A 37 3.33 70.99 31.62
C SER A 37 2.82 69.99 30.57
N GLN A 38 3.30 70.09 29.32
CA GLN A 38 2.98 69.14 28.25
C GLN A 38 3.56 67.76 28.55
N HIS A 39 4.78 67.68 29.09
CA HIS A 39 5.39 66.41 29.50
C HIS A 39 4.53 65.69 30.56
N MET A 40 3.98 66.42 31.53
CA MET A 40 3.09 65.85 32.54
C MET A 40 1.78 65.32 31.94
N ILE A 41 1.14 66.07 31.03
CA ILE A 41 -0.11 65.67 30.37
C ILE A 41 0.10 64.44 29.47
N ILE A 42 1.20 64.40 28.72
CA ILE A 42 1.56 63.26 27.85
C ILE A 42 1.85 62.03 28.72
N SER A 43 2.61 62.19 29.81
CA SER A 43 2.95 61.08 30.71
C SER A 43 1.70 60.47 31.35
N GLU A 44 0.74 61.30 31.79
CA GLU A 44 -0.54 60.84 32.33
C GLU A 44 -1.41 60.16 31.26
N SER A 45 -1.42 60.66 30.03
CA SER A 45 -2.13 60.05 28.91
C SER A 45 -1.56 58.67 28.55
N ILE A 46 -0.22 58.55 28.51
CA ILE A 46 0.47 57.27 28.32
C ILE A 46 0.15 56.30 29.48
N ARG A 47 0.14 56.79 30.73
CA ARG A 47 -0.19 55.97 31.90
C ARG A 47 -1.60 55.39 31.78
N ARG A 48 -2.58 56.20 31.38
CA ARG A 48 -3.97 55.75 31.14
C ARG A 48 -4.05 54.74 30.01
N ALA A 49 -3.42 55.02 28.87
CA ALA A 49 -3.40 54.10 27.73
C ALA A 49 -2.74 52.75 28.07
N LYS A 50 -1.66 52.75 28.87
CA LYS A 50 -1.05 51.52 29.39
C LYS A 50 -1.99 50.74 30.30
N GLN A 51 -2.74 51.44 31.16
CA GLN A 51 -3.72 50.81 32.05
C GLN A 51 -4.89 50.20 31.26
N ASP A 52 -5.38 50.89 30.22
CA ASP A 52 -6.40 50.37 29.33
C ASP A 52 -5.92 49.19 28.49
N LEU A 53 -4.66 49.23 28.03
CA LEU A 53 -4.05 48.10 27.33
C LEU A 53 -4.02 46.86 28.22
N LEU A 54 -3.55 46.98 29.48
CA LEU A 54 -3.55 45.87 30.43
C LEU A 54 -4.97 45.34 30.71
N ARG A 55 -5.97 46.22 30.78
CA ARG A 55 -7.38 45.83 30.95
C ARG A 55 -7.88 45.02 29.75
N VAL A 56 -7.63 45.49 28.53
CA VAL A 56 -8.03 44.79 27.29
C VAL A 56 -7.28 43.46 27.15
N GLU A 57 -5.99 43.42 27.49
CA GLU A 57 -5.21 42.17 27.49
C GLU A 57 -5.77 41.13 28.48
N ALA A 58 -6.17 41.56 29.68
CA ALA A 58 -6.81 40.68 30.67
C ALA A 58 -8.18 40.16 30.18
N GLU A 59 -8.96 41.02 29.52
CA GLU A 59 -10.25 40.63 28.92
C GLU A 59 -10.06 39.64 27.77
N ILE A 60 -9.07 39.87 26.90
CA ILE A 60 -8.69 38.92 25.84
C ILE A 60 -8.26 37.58 26.43
N ALA A 61 -7.46 37.57 27.50
CA ALA A 61 -7.04 36.35 28.16
C ALA A 61 -8.25 35.57 28.71
N THR A 62 -9.20 36.27 29.34
CA THR A 62 -10.43 35.70 29.89
C THR A 62 -11.31 35.11 28.77
N LEU A 63 -11.55 35.86 27.70
CA LEU A 63 -12.34 35.40 26.55
C LEU A 63 -11.67 34.23 25.83
N LYS A 64 -10.33 34.20 25.73
CA LYS A 64 -9.59 33.06 25.19
C LYS A 64 -9.79 31.80 26.04
N ALA A 65 -9.74 31.93 27.37
CA ALA A 65 -10.00 30.82 28.28
C ALA A 65 -11.45 30.31 28.15
N GLN A 66 -12.44 31.21 28.14
CA GLN A 66 -13.85 30.86 27.91
C GLN A 66 -14.07 30.16 26.56
N ARG A 67 -13.45 30.67 25.49
CA ARG A 67 -13.52 30.04 24.16
C ARG A 67 -12.92 28.63 24.16
N ALA A 68 -11.79 28.42 24.85
CA ALA A 68 -11.17 27.11 24.96
C ALA A 68 -12.09 26.12 25.69
N GLU A 69 -12.74 26.58 26.77
CA GLU A 69 -13.67 25.76 27.55
C GLU A 69 -14.95 25.42 26.76
N LEU A 70 -15.54 26.38 26.06
CA LEU A 70 -16.69 26.13 25.18
C LEU A 70 -16.33 25.15 24.05
N LYS A 71 -15.15 25.29 23.43
CA LYS A 71 -14.67 24.33 22.41
C LYS A 71 -14.52 22.93 22.99
N ARG A 72 -13.98 22.80 24.21
CA ARG A 72 -13.86 21.52 24.92
C ARG A 72 -15.24 20.92 25.19
N PHE A 73 -16.18 21.73 25.70
CA PHE A 73 -17.56 21.31 25.95
C PHE A 73 -18.24 20.79 24.69
N ILE A 74 -18.20 21.55 23.59
CA ILE A 74 -18.76 21.15 22.29
C ILE A 74 -18.12 19.84 21.81
N SER A 75 -16.78 19.75 21.81
CA SER A 75 -16.08 18.56 21.34
C SER A 75 -16.51 17.29 22.09
N VAL A 76 -16.56 17.37 23.43
CA VAL A 76 -16.97 16.24 24.29
C VAL A 76 -18.42 15.83 24.00
N HIS A 77 -19.34 16.78 23.94
CA HIS A 77 -20.78 16.48 23.81
C HIS A 77 -21.17 16.09 22.38
N THR A 78 -20.56 16.69 21.35
CA THR A 78 -20.70 16.23 19.96
C THR A 78 -20.26 14.78 19.82
N GLY A 79 -19.16 14.40 20.48
CA GLY A 79 -18.75 13.01 20.59
C GLY A 79 -19.83 12.13 21.22
N MET A 80 -20.48 12.59 22.29
CA MET A 80 -21.54 11.85 23.01
C MET A 80 -22.79 11.59 22.18
N VAL A 81 -23.20 12.54 21.35
CA VAL A 81 -24.39 12.40 20.49
C VAL A 81 -24.07 11.83 19.11
N SER A 82 -22.80 11.52 18.83
CA SER A 82 -22.39 10.96 17.54
C SER A 82 -23.11 9.64 17.23
N ALA A 83 -23.64 9.53 16.01
CA ALA A 83 -24.27 8.32 15.50
C ALA A 83 -23.33 7.10 15.57
N MET A 84 -22.01 7.32 15.49
CA MET A 84 -21.00 6.26 15.58
C MET A 84 -20.98 5.57 16.95
N ARG A 85 -21.47 6.23 18.02
CA ARG A 85 -21.65 5.57 19.33
C ARG A 85 -22.83 4.61 19.36
N ARG A 86 -23.78 4.74 18.43
CA ARG A 86 -25.00 3.92 18.37
C ARG A 86 -24.90 2.74 17.42
N PHE A 87 -23.94 2.75 16.49
CA PHE A 87 -23.74 1.61 15.59
C PHE A 87 -23.40 0.36 16.39
N PRO A 88 -23.91 -0.82 16.02
CA PRO A 88 -23.42 -2.11 16.51
C PRO A 88 -21.94 -2.30 16.18
N ASN A 89 -21.27 -3.22 16.89
CA ASN A 89 -19.84 -3.49 16.66
C ASN A 89 -19.59 -4.08 15.27
N GLU A 90 -20.53 -4.87 14.76
CA GLU A 90 -20.49 -5.52 13.45
C GLU A 90 -20.51 -4.48 12.32
N ILE A 91 -21.34 -3.45 12.47
CA ILE A 91 -21.40 -2.34 11.51
C ILE A 91 -20.11 -1.52 11.56
N LEU A 92 -19.54 -1.30 12.74
CA LEU A 92 -18.23 -0.64 12.86
C LEU A 92 -17.12 -1.46 12.22
N ALA A 93 -17.11 -2.79 12.40
CA ALA A 93 -16.14 -3.69 11.78
C ALA A 93 -16.23 -3.66 10.24
N GLU A 94 -17.46 -3.66 9.70
CA GLU A 94 -17.69 -3.53 8.24
C GLU A 94 -17.31 -2.14 7.69
N ILE A 95 -17.47 -1.08 8.48
CA ILE A 95 -16.95 0.24 8.10
C ILE A 95 -15.42 0.20 8.09
N PHE A 96 -14.80 -0.37 9.12
CA PHE A 96 -13.34 -0.47 9.22
C PHE A 96 -12.74 -1.26 8.07
N SER A 97 -13.34 -2.38 7.66
CA SER A 97 -12.85 -3.21 6.55
C SER A 97 -12.83 -2.46 5.22
N ARG A 98 -13.72 -1.47 5.04
CA ARG A 98 -13.74 -0.59 3.86
C ARG A 98 -12.82 0.61 3.98
N CYS A 99 -12.34 0.93 5.17
CA CYS A 99 -11.42 2.04 5.42
C CYS A 99 -9.96 1.60 5.38
N VAL A 100 -9.66 0.32 5.56
CA VAL A 100 -8.29 -0.22 5.51
C VAL A 100 -7.95 -0.56 4.05
N ASP A 101 -6.89 0.06 3.54
CA ASP A 101 -6.30 -0.32 2.27
C ASP A 101 -5.45 -1.59 2.47
N PRO A 102 -5.75 -2.72 1.80
CA PRO A 102 -4.97 -3.95 1.93
C PRO A 102 -3.53 -3.81 1.42
N ASP A 103 -3.25 -2.85 0.53
CA ASP A 103 -1.95 -2.65 -0.09
C ASP A 103 -1.10 -1.57 0.60
N ALA A 104 -1.67 -0.92 1.62
CA ALA A 104 -1.00 0.08 2.44
C ALA A 104 0.25 -0.50 3.10
N ALA A 105 1.35 0.23 2.99
CA ALA A 105 2.60 -0.12 3.65
C ALA A 105 2.36 -0.30 5.17
N PHE A 106 3.04 -1.29 5.74
CA PHE A 106 3.07 -1.47 7.18
C PHE A 106 3.71 -0.24 7.82
N ASP A 107 2.91 0.51 8.56
CA ASP A 107 3.33 1.66 9.33
C ASP A 107 2.48 1.74 10.61
N PRO A 108 3.00 1.36 11.79
CA PRO A 108 2.21 1.42 13.02
C PRO A 108 1.84 2.84 13.45
N LEU A 109 2.39 3.88 12.81
CA LEU A 109 2.06 5.28 13.06
C LEU A 109 1.01 5.83 12.08
N GLY A 110 1.06 5.41 10.81
CA GLY A 110 0.22 5.93 9.73
C GLY A 110 -0.74 4.95 9.07
N ASN A 111 -0.63 3.65 9.31
CA ASN A 111 -1.53 2.64 8.74
C ASN A 111 -2.94 2.74 9.34
N GLU A 112 -3.93 2.57 8.48
CA GLU A 112 -5.35 2.81 8.75
C GLU A 112 -5.85 1.96 9.92
N VAL A 113 -5.48 0.67 10.00
CA VAL A 113 -5.95 -0.20 11.09
C VAL A 113 -5.44 0.26 12.46
N TRP A 114 -4.21 0.78 12.49
CA TRP A 114 -3.59 1.33 13.68
C TRP A 114 -4.20 2.67 14.09
N ILE A 115 -4.53 3.52 13.11
CA ILE A 115 -5.26 4.78 13.33
C ILE A 115 -6.64 4.50 13.91
N LEU A 116 -7.40 3.56 13.33
CA LEU A 116 -8.72 3.15 13.81
C LEU A 116 -8.66 2.67 15.26
N ALA A 117 -7.66 1.85 15.60
CA ALA A 117 -7.43 1.34 16.95
C ALA A 117 -6.99 2.42 17.97
N ARG A 118 -6.66 3.64 17.52
CA ARG A 118 -6.25 4.78 18.36
C ARG A 118 -7.38 5.78 18.62
N VAL A 119 -8.48 5.73 17.87
CA VAL A 119 -9.58 6.72 17.97
C VAL A 119 -10.22 6.75 19.36
N CYS A 120 -10.73 5.62 19.84
CA CYS A 120 -11.31 5.49 21.17
C CYS A 120 -11.23 4.06 21.68
N GLN A 121 -11.51 3.83 22.98
CA GLN A 121 -11.47 2.50 23.58
C GLN A 121 -12.38 1.50 22.85
N ARG A 122 -13.58 1.94 22.44
CA ARG A 122 -14.53 1.08 21.73
C ARG A 122 -14.01 0.66 20.35
N TRP A 123 -13.46 1.59 19.57
CA TRP A 123 -12.92 1.29 18.25
C TRP A 123 -11.71 0.36 18.35
N ARG A 124 -10.87 0.56 19.37
CA ARG A 124 -9.77 -0.36 19.66
C ARG A 124 -10.25 -1.78 19.93
N ALA A 125 -11.31 -1.94 20.74
CA ALA A 125 -11.90 -3.24 21.02
C ALA A 125 -12.45 -3.87 19.74
N VAL A 126 -13.29 -3.16 18.99
CA VAL A 126 -13.85 -3.65 17.71
C VAL A 126 -12.74 -4.04 16.73
N ALA A 127 -11.74 -3.18 16.54
CA ALA A 127 -10.63 -3.47 15.65
C ALA A 127 -9.87 -4.73 16.11
N SER A 128 -9.55 -4.84 17.41
CA SER A 128 -8.79 -5.98 17.96
C SER A 128 -9.59 -7.30 17.95
N ASP A 129 -10.91 -7.22 17.99
CA ASP A 129 -11.83 -8.36 17.88
C ASP A 129 -12.22 -8.68 16.43
N THR A 130 -11.63 -7.98 15.44
CA THR A 130 -11.84 -8.25 14.01
C THR A 130 -10.51 -8.65 13.35
N PRO A 131 -10.12 -9.95 13.41
CA PRO A 131 -8.81 -10.41 12.95
C PRO A 131 -8.52 -10.11 11.48
N GLU A 132 -9.55 -10.12 10.62
CA GLU A 132 -9.45 -9.84 9.20
C GLU A 132 -8.84 -8.45 8.89
N LEU A 133 -8.96 -7.48 9.80
CA LEU A 133 -8.34 -6.16 9.64
C LEU A 133 -6.82 -6.16 9.78
N TRP A 134 -6.25 -7.20 10.40
CA TRP A 134 -4.83 -7.27 10.77
C TRP A 134 -4.02 -8.24 9.88
N ARG A 135 -4.67 -8.89 8.91
CA ARG A 135 -4.10 -10.01 8.15
C ARG A 135 -3.11 -9.63 7.05
N ASN A 136 -3.06 -8.35 6.66
CA ASN A 136 -2.21 -7.88 5.56
C ASN A 136 -0.92 -7.24 6.10
N PHE A 137 0.22 -7.65 5.57
CA PHE A 137 1.55 -7.20 5.99
C PHE A 137 2.37 -6.75 4.78
N VAL A 138 2.44 -5.44 4.53
CA VAL A 138 3.18 -4.90 3.38
C VAL A 138 4.47 -4.23 3.85
N LEU A 139 5.58 -4.96 3.84
CA LEU A 139 6.85 -4.56 4.45
C LEU A 139 7.71 -3.76 3.45
N LYS A 140 7.39 -2.46 3.28
CA LYS A 140 8.03 -1.51 2.33
C LYS A 140 9.08 -0.52 2.93
N GLY A 141 9.10 -0.28 4.25
CA GLY A 141 9.75 0.90 4.87
C GLY A 141 11.08 0.69 5.64
N THR A 142 11.93 1.73 5.74
CA THR A 142 13.30 1.65 6.29
C THR A 142 13.42 1.18 7.75
N GLY A 143 14.48 0.38 8.01
CA GLY A 143 14.83 -0.23 9.29
C GLY A 143 14.63 0.64 10.53
N GLY A 144 13.60 0.29 11.30
CA GLY A 144 13.44 0.57 12.72
C GLY A 144 13.03 -0.73 13.42
N ASN A 145 13.07 -0.77 14.76
CA ASN A 145 12.60 -1.95 15.49
C ASN A 145 11.06 -2.04 15.45
N LEU A 146 10.54 -2.56 14.34
CA LEU A 146 9.11 -2.79 14.09
C LEU A 146 8.64 -4.14 14.64
N THR A 147 9.55 -4.96 15.16
CA THR A 147 9.30 -6.32 15.67
C THR A 147 8.14 -6.38 16.65
N LEU A 148 8.07 -5.45 17.60
CA LEU A 148 6.98 -5.42 18.57
C LEU A 148 5.62 -5.15 17.90
N SER A 149 5.56 -4.17 17.01
CA SER A 149 4.33 -3.81 16.29
C SER A 149 3.87 -4.92 15.36
N LEU A 150 4.81 -5.60 14.67
CA LEU A 150 4.52 -6.76 13.84
C LEU A 150 3.96 -7.91 14.67
N LYS A 151 4.57 -8.22 15.83
CA LYS A 151 4.05 -9.22 16.77
C LYS A 151 2.65 -8.89 17.27
N ILE A 152 2.38 -7.63 17.61
CA ILE A 152 1.04 -7.19 18.02
C ILE A 152 0.02 -7.36 16.88
N GLN A 153 0.39 -6.97 15.65
CA GLN A 153 -0.50 -7.14 14.50
C GLN A 153 -0.75 -8.62 14.21
N LEU A 154 0.28 -9.46 14.29
CA LEU A 154 0.17 -10.90 14.12
C LEU A 154 -0.72 -11.54 15.19
N ASP A 155 -0.56 -11.17 16.45
CA ASP A 155 -1.41 -11.61 17.56
C ASP A 155 -2.89 -11.24 17.32
N ARG A 156 -3.15 -10.02 16.82
CA ARG A 156 -4.51 -9.57 16.48
C ARG A 156 -5.08 -10.24 15.24
N ALA A 157 -4.24 -10.62 14.27
CA ALA A 157 -4.65 -11.41 13.12
C ALA A 157 -5.07 -12.84 13.52
N ARG A 158 -4.64 -13.31 14.70
CA ARG A 158 -5.02 -14.62 15.29
C ARG A 158 -4.80 -15.77 14.32
N SER A 159 -5.87 -16.29 13.71
CA SER A 159 -5.87 -17.40 12.75
C SER A 159 -6.36 -16.98 11.36
N ALA A 160 -6.43 -15.67 11.10
CA ALA A 160 -6.83 -15.14 9.81
C ALA A 160 -5.84 -15.54 8.71
N PRO A 161 -6.29 -15.68 7.45
CA PRO A 161 -5.41 -15.97 6.33
C PRO A 161 -4.51 -14.77 6.04
N LEU A 162 -3.19 -14.93 6.18
CA LEU A 162 -2.23 -13.84 6.05
C LEU A 162 -1.88 -13.59 4.58
N SER A 163 -1.84 -12.30 4.23
CA SER A 163 -1.20 -11.79 3.02
C SER A 163 0.06 -11.05 3.42
N ILE A 164 1.23 -11.48 2.92
CA ILE A 164 2.53 -10.97 3.36
C ILE A 164 3.36 -10.57 2.15
N CYS A 165 3.79 -9.32 2.11
CA CYS A 165 4.60 -8.78 1.04
C CYS A 165 5.92 -8.23 1.58
N PHE A 166 7.03 -8.83 1.15
CA PHE A 166 8.39 -8.49 1.55
C PHE A 166 9.08 -7.70 0.43
N TRP A 167 9.13 -6.37 0.54
CA TRP A 167 9.66 -5.51 -0.53
C TRP A 167 11.16 -5.24 -0.46
N ALA A 168 11.84 -5.55 0.64
CA ALA A 168 13.18 -5.03 0.89
C ALA A 168 14.07 -5.99 1.69
N PRO A 169 15.41 -5.96 1.53
CA PRO A 169 16.31 -6.93 2.16
C PRO A 169 16.28 -6.94 3.69
N TRP A 170 16.09 -5.77 4.31
CA TRP A 170 16.04 -5.66 5.78
C TRP A 170 14.82 -6.37 6.39
N THR A 171 13.84 -6.77 5.58
CA THR A 171 12.70 -7.57 6.08
C THR A 171 13.09 -9.00 6.42
N LEU A 172 14.31 -9.44 6.09
CA LEU A 172 14.83 -10.75 6.48
C LEU A 172 14.76 -10.96 7.99
N ASP A 173 15.17 -9.96 8.78
CA ASP A 173 15.22 -10.03 10.25
C ASP A 173 13.83 -10.24 10.87
N VAL A 174 12.76 -9.84 10.17
CA VAL A 174 11.38 -9.99 10.63
C VAL A 174 10.67 -11.17 9.97
N MET A 175 11.24 -11.76 8.92
CA MET A 175 10.67 -12.93 8.25
C MET A 175 10.55 -14.12 9.19
N ASP A 176 11.53 -14.31 10.09
CA ASP A 176 11.53 -15.38 11.08
C ASP A 176 10.30 -15.29 12.01
N ILE A 177 9.75 -14.09 12.28
CA ILE A 177 8.51 -13.91 13.06
C ILE A 177 7.32 -14.61 12.38
N PHE A 178 7.28 -14.57 11.05
CA PHE A 178 6.19 -15.15 10.28
C PHE A 178 6.40 -16.63 10.00
N LEU A 179 7.66 -17.09 10.00
CA LEU A 179 8.01 -18.51 9.85
C LEU A 179 7.55 -19.36 11.05
N ASP A 180 7.21 -18.74 12.18
CA ASP A 180 6.56 -19.39 13.32
C ASP A 180 5.08 -19.73 13.07
N VAL A 181 4.45 -19.16 12.03
CA VAL A 181 3.01 -19.35 11.71
C VAL A 181 2.76 -19.69 10.23
N PRO A 182 3.46 -20.67 9.64
CA PRO A 182 3.42 -20.93 8.19
C PRO A 182 2.05 -21.44 7.72
N ALA A 183 1.26 -22.04 8.61
CA ALA A 183 -0.09 -22.52 8.32
C ALA A 183 -1.10 -21.40 8.07
N GLN A 184 -0.76 -20.14 8.34
CA GLN A 184 -1.64 -19.00 8.07
C GLN A 184 -1.34 -18.32 6.74
N TRP A 185 -0.20 -18.60 6.11
CA TRP A 185 0.23 -17.94 4.88
C TRP A 185 -0.68 -18.35 3.72
N VAL A 186 -1.28 -17.38 3.03
CA VAL A 186 -2.19 -17.63 1.90
C VAL A 186 -1.74 -16.91 0.63
N ASP A 187 -1.28 -15.66 0.75
CA ASP A 187 -0.75 -14.85 -0.36
C ASP A 187 0.60 -14.29 0.08
N VAL A 188 1.66 -14.62 -0.65
CA VAL A 188 3.02 -14.18 -0.32
C VAL A 188 3.72 -13.62 -1.53
N GLN A 189 4.28 -12.42 -1.36
CA GLN A 189 5.05 -11.72 -2.38
C GLN A 189 6.45 -11.45 -1.87
N LEU A 190 7.46 -11.94 -2.59
CA LEU A 190 8.87 -11.86 -2.24
C LEU A 190 9.56 -10.98 -3.28
N SER A 191 9.62 -9.67 -3.04
CA SER A 191 10.11 -8.70 -4.05
C SER A 191 11.62 -8.48 -4.03
N HIS A 192 12.37 -9.28 -3.27
CA HIS A 192 13.82 -9.12 -3.13
C HIS A 192 14.54 -10.46 -3.04
N THR A 193 15.63 -10.63 -3.81
CA THR A 193 16.43 -11.86 -3.90
C THR A 193 16.78 -12.50 -2.56
N ALA A 194 17.28 -11.71 -1.61
CA ALA A 194 17.73 -12.28 -0.34
C ALA A 194 16.56 -12.90 0.45
N VAL A 195 15.37 -12.30 0.38
CA VAL A 195 14.14 -12.82 1.00
C VAL A 195 13.67 -14.08 0.27
N SER A 196 13.68 -14.05 -1.06
CA SER A 196 13.35 -15.19 -1.92
C SER A 196 14.24 -16.40 -1.61
N ASN A 197 15.56 -16.20 -1.53
CA ASN A 197 16.51 -17.26 -1.19
C ASN A 197 16.30 -17.77 0.26
N ARG A 198 15.99 -16.86 1.20
CA ARG A 198 15.69 -17.26 2.58
C ARG A 198 14.44 -18.12 2.66
N PHE A 199 13.37 -17.76 1.94
CA PHE A 199 12.14 -18.56 1.84
C PHE A 199 12.42 -19.95 1.27
N LEU A 200 13.09 -20.00 0.11
CA LEU A 200 13.37 -21.24 -0.61
C LEU A 200 14.35 -22.17 0.11
N SER A 201 15.13 -21.67 1.07
CA SER A 201 16.04 -22.47 1.88
C SER A 201 15.40 -23.02 3.16
N GLN A 202 14.13 -22.73 3.43
CA GLN A 202 13.43 -23.26 4.60
C GLN A 202 12.88 -24.67 4.34
N ASP A 203 12.93 -25.51 5.37
CA ASP A 203 12.28 -26.83 5.41
C ASP A 203 10.82 -26.75 5.91
N SER A 204 10.22 -25.55 5.88
CA SER A 204 8.86 -25.31 6.37
C SER A 204 7.80 -25.74 5.35
N HIS A 205 6.67 -26.27 5.85
CA HIS A 205 5.48 -26.54 5.05
C HIS A 205 4.50 -25.36 5.11
N PHE A 206 3.98 -24.96 3.96
CA PHE A 206 3.01 -23.86 3.81
C PHE A 206 1.68 -24.42 3.28
N PRO A 207 0.89 -25.12 4.12
CA PRO A 207 -0.25 -25.93 3.69
C PRO A 207 -1.44 -25.11 3.15
N ARG A 208 -1.44 -23.78 3.33
CA ARG A 208 -2.51 -22.89 2.87
C ARG A 208 -2.05 -21.86 1.83
N LEU A 209 -0.77 -21.89 1.43
CA LEU A 209 -0.24 -20.90 0.50
C LEU A 209 -0.83 -21.14 -0.89
N ARG A 210 -1.66 -20.21 -1.36
CA ARG A 210 -2.35 -20.28 -2.65
C ARG A 210 -1.70 -19.43 -3.71
N ARG A 211 -1.19 -18.26 -3.33
CA ARG A 211 -0.47 -17.35 -4.22
C ARG A 211 0.95 -17.15 -3.74
N LEU A 212 1.91 -17.31 -4.66
CA LEU A 212 3.32 -17.03 -4.43
C LEU A 212 3.87 -16.21 -5.58
N GLU A 213 4.35 -15.00 -5.27
CA GLU A 213 5.12 -14.17 -6.18
C GLU A 213 6.57 -14.14 -5.74
N ILE A 214 7.49 -14.43 -6.66
CA ILE A 214 8.92 -14.38 -6.41
C ILE A 214 9.58 -13.50 -7.45
N THR A 215 10.19 -12.42 -6.97
CA THR A 215 10.93 -11.46 -7.80
C THR A 215 12.39 -11.43 -7.36
N GLY A 216 13.29 -11.30 -8.34
CA GLY A 216 14.72 -11.15 -8.11
C GLY A 216 15.58 -12.21 -8.80
N TYR A 217 16.89 -12.00 -8.75
CA TYR A 217 17.85 -13.01 -9.20
C TYR A 217 17.90 -14.16 -8.20
N TRP A 218 17.92 -15.40 -8.67
CA TRP A 218 18.25 -16.55 -7.83
C TRP A 218 19.65 -17.03 -8.19
N SER A 219 20.53 -17.07 -7.20
CA SER A 219 21.86 -17.67 -7.35
C SER A 219 21.99 -18.80 -6.33
N PRO A 220 21.93 -20.07 -6.76
CA PRO A 220 22.38 -21.19 -5.94
C PRO A 220 23.88 -21.10 -5.59
N LEU A 221 24.63 -20.20 -6.24
CA LEU A 221 26.10 -20.17 -6.26
C LEU A 221 26.73 -19.13 -5.32
N LEU A 222 26.00 -18.56 -4.36
CA LEU A 222 26.56 -17.63 -3.36
C LEU A 222 26.56 -18.12 -1.91
N GLU A 223 26.24 -19.39 -1.65
CA GLU A 223 26.45 -20.01 -0.33
C GLU A 223 26.97 -21.45 -0.44
N GLY A 224 28.16 -21.65 -1.02
CA GLY A 224 29.02 -22.83 -0.74
C GLY A 224 28.44 -24.25 -0.93
N ARG A 225 27.21 -24.42 -1.42
CA ARG A 225 26.54 -25.70 -1.63
C ARG A 225 26.64 -26.08 -3.10
N THR A 226 27.54 -27.00 -3.42
CA THR A 226 27.79 -27.48 -4.78
C THR A 226 26.70 -28.41 -5.32
N SER A 227 25.79 -28.92 -4.48
CA SER A 227 24.57 -29.60 -4.93
C SER A 227 23.54 -29.75 -3.80
N THR A 228 22.46 -28.99 -3.81
CA THR A 228 21.22 -29.40 -3.14
C THR A 228 20.06 -28.87 -3.97
N LYS A 229 19.32 -29.78 -4.64
CA LYS A 229 18.03 -29.43 -5.24
C LYS A 229 17.17 -28.77 -4.16
N VAL A 230 16.47 -27.71 -4.52
CA VAL A 230 15.46 -27.11 -3.64
C VAL A 230 14.13 -27.70 -4.08
N ASP A 231 13.54 -28.52 -3.22
CA ASP A 231 12.27 -29.18 -3.50
C ASP A 231 11.17 -28.55 -2.66
N MET A 232 10.26 -27.85 -3.32
CA MET A 232 9.11 -27.19 -2.69
C MET A 232 7.79 -27.85 -3.10
N VAL A 233 7.83 -29.01 -3.79
CA VAL A 233 6.64 -29.67 -4.33
C VAL A 233 5.70 -30.07 -3.19
N ASP A 234 6.23 -30.73 -2.15
CA ASP A 234 5.45 -31.17 -0.98
C ASP A 234 5.25 -30.06 0.06
N SER A 235 6.07 -29.00 0.01
CA SER A 235 5.96 -27.86 0.92
C SER A 235 4.83 -26.91 0.56
N LEU A 236 4.40 -26.89 -0.70
CA LEU A 236 3.40 -25.95 -1.24
C LEU A 236 2.17 -26.68 -1.81
N PRO A 237 1.46 -27.52 -1.03
CA PRO A 237 0.41 -28.41 -1.56
C PRO A 237 -0.87 -27.69 -2.00
N ALA A 238 -1.06 -26.42 -1.63
CA ALA A 238 -2.26 -25.64 -1.96
C ALA A 238 -1.97 -24.52 -2.99
N LEU A 239 -0.79 -24.51 -3.60
CA LEU A 239 -0.37 -23.43 -4.50
C LEU A 239 -1.16 -23.49 -5.81
N GLU A 240 -1.94 -22.44 -6.08
CA GLU A 240 -2.81 -22.29 -7.24
C GLU A 240 -2.28 -21.21 -8.21
N ASP A 241 -1.59 -20.19 -7.70
CA ASP A 241 -1.14 -19.02 -8.45
C ASP A 241 0.36 -18.77 -8.19
N LEU A 242 1.16 -18.86 -9.25
CA LEU A 242 2.61 -18.64 -9.19
C LEU A 242 3.01 -17.49 -10.12
N SER A 243 3.70 -16.50 -9.59
CA SER A 243 4.31 -15.41 -10.35
C SER A 243 5.82 -15.43 -10.17
N LEU A 244 6.57 -15.41 -11.28
CA LEU A 244 8.03 -15.38 -11.29
C LEU A 244 8.52 -14.18 -12.09
N ASP A 245 9.30 -13.30 -11.46
CA ASP A 245 10.06 -12.24 -12.13
C ASP A 245 11.56 -12.42 -11.86
N LEU A 246 12.30 -12.82 -12.90
CA LEU A 246 13.73 -13.14 -12.76
C LEU A 246 14.66 -12.02 -13.21
N HIS A 247 14.15 -10.84 -13.59
CA HIS A 247 14.97 -9.74 -14.15
C HIS A 247 16.00 -10.22 -15.19
N ARG A 248 15.55 -11.09 -16.11
CA ARG A 248 16.34 -11.72 -17.19
C ARG A 248 17.46 -12.65 -16.75
N GLN A 249 17.48 -13.05 -15.48
CA GLN A 249 18.42 -14.05 -14.98
C GLN A 249 18.00 -15.48 -15.35
N PRO A 250 18.95 -16.43 -15.43
CA PRO A 250 18.64 -17.84 -15.64
C PRO A 250 17.73 -18.43 -14.57
N PHE A 251 16.67 -19.13 -14.98
CA PHE A 251 15.91 -19.95 -14.05
C PHE A 251 16.75 -21.16 -13.58
N PRO A 252 16.89 -21.41 -12.28
CA PRO A 252 17.68 -22.54 -11.80
C PRO A 252 16.88 -23.83 -11.90
N ARG A 253 17.35 -24.73 -12.77
CA ARG A 253 16.76 -26.07 -12.99
C ARG A 253 16.71 -26.95 -11.74
N GLN A 254 17.42 -26.58 -10.67
CA GLN A 254 17.40 -27.31 -9.41
C GLN A 254 16.21 -26.95 -8.50
N LEU A 255 15.45 -25.88 -8.80
CA LEU A 255 14.22 -25.60 -8.07
C LEU A 255 13.07 -26.45 -8.63
N LEU A 256 12.46 -27.24 -7.75
CA LEU A 256 11.26 -28.00 -8.03
C LEU A 256 10.07 -27.30 -7.36
N LEU A 257 9.10 -26.89 -8.17
CA LEU A 257 7.83 -26.30 -7.75
C LEU A 257 6.69 -27.24 -8.19
N PRO A 258 5.52 -27.18 -7.54
CA PRO A 258 4.38 -28.01 -7.92
C PRO A 258 3.68 -27.45 -9.18
N TRP A 259 4.34 -27.54 -10.33
CA TRP A 259 3.87 -26.96 -11.61
C TRP A 259 2.54 -27.52 -12.10
N SER A 260 2.24 -28.79 -11.80
CA SER A 260 1.09 -29.52 -12.33
C SER A 260 -0.25 -29.15 -11.70
N GLN A 261 -0.25 -28.53 -10.51
CA GLN A 261 -1.47 -28.12 -9.80
C GLN A 261 -1.82 -26.64 -9.99
N LEU A 262 -0.98 -25.87 -10.68
CA LEU A 262 -1.17 -24.43 -10.87
C LEU A 262 -2.41 -24.15 -11.73
N GLY A 263 -3.29 -23.27 -11.26
CA GLY A 263 -4.37 -22.69 -12.06
C GLY A 263 -3.87 -21.51 -12.88
N THR A 264 -2.98 -20.69 -12.32
CA THR A 264 -2.37 -19.53 -13.00
C THR A 264 -0.86 -19.53 -12.84
N CYS A 265 -0.14 -19.14 -13.89
CA CYS A 265 1.31 -19.02 -13.89
C CYS A 265 1.72 -17.76 -14.66
N THR A 266 2.27 -16.77 -13.95
CA THR A 266 2.77 -15.52 -14.54
C THR A 266 4.29 -15.56 -14.63
N LEU A 267 4.83 -15.41 -15.83
CA LEU A 267 6.27 -15.39 -16.10
C LEU A 267 6.66 -14.01 -16.63
N ARG A 268 7.31 -13.21 -15.78
CA ARG A 268 7.70 -11.83 -16.07
C ARG A 268 9.21 -11.68 -16.24
N GLN A 269 9.67 -10.98 -17.27
CA GLN A 269 11.11 -10.74 -17.50
C GLN A 269 11.96 -12.02 -17.52
N LEU A 270 11.40 -13.17 -17.93
CA LEU A 270 12.15 -14.41 -18.11
C LEU A 270 12.81 -14.47 -19.49
N ARG A 271 13.85 -15.29 -19.61
CA ARG A 271 14.46 -15.65 -20.90
C ARG A 271 13.59 -16.68 -21.62
N THR A 272 13.54 -16.63 -22.95
CA THR A 272 12.75 -17.58 -23.75
C THR A 272 13.04 -19.05 -23.43
N LEU A 273 14.31 -19.45 -23.27
CA LEU A 273 14.67 -20.84 -22.93
C LEU A 273 14.14 -21.31 -21.57
N ASP A 274 13.97 -20.38 -20.63
CA ASP A 274 13.43 -20.68 -19.31
C ASP A 274 11.91 -20.79 -19.39
N ILE A 275 11.26 -19.87 -20.11
CA ILE A 275 9.82 -19.92 -20.42
C ILE A 275 9.47 -21.25 -21.10
N LEU A 276 10.12 -21.60 -22.21
CA LEU A 276 9.82 -22.83 -22.95
C LEU A 276 10.00 -24.10 -22.13
N TRP A 277 10.92 -24.10 -21.17
CA TRP A 277 11.06 -25.22 -20.24
C TRP A 277 9.93 -25.25 -19.22
N ILE A 278 9.57 -24.11 -18.60
CA ILE A 278 8.45 -24.04 -17.65
C ILE A 278 7.14 -24.45 -18.34
N LEU A 279 6.92 -24.01 -19.58
CA LEU A 279 5.76 -24.39 -20.39
C LEU A 279 5.63 -25.91 -20.61
N SER A 280 6.73 -26.66 -20.52
CA SER A 280 6.70 -28.13 -20.60
C SER A 280 6.35 -28.83 -19.27
N LEU A 281 6.33 -28.08 -18.16
CA LEU A 281 6.09 -28.61 -16.80
C LEU A 281 4.68 -28.33 -16.29
N VAL A 282 4.06 -27.23 -16.75
CA VAL A 282 2.71 -26.82 -16.33
C VAL A 282 1.64 -27.75 -16.88
N SER A 283 0.49 -27.80 -16.20
CA SER A 283 -0.67 -28.56 -16.65
C SER A 283 -1.33 -27.91 -17.86
N GLN A 284 -2.10 -28.69 -18.62
CA GLN A 284 -2.91 -28.20 -19.73
C GLN A 284 -3.95 -27.15 -19.28
N ASP A 285 -4.43 -27.25 -18.04
CA ASP A 285 -5.48 -26.41 -17.48
C ASP A 285 -4.93 -25.11 -16.86
N THR A 286 -3.61 -24.95 -16.79
CA THR A 286 -2.95 -23.75 -16.28
C THR A 286 -3.08 -22.60 -17.29
N HIS A 287 -3.58 -21.46 -16.84
CA HIS A 287 -3.51 -20.21 -17.59
C HIS A 287 -2.13 -19.57 -17.43
N VAL A 288 -1.41 -19.40 -18.53
CA VAL A 288 -0.05 -18.84 -18.51
C VAL A 288 -0.01 -17.41 -19.05
N SER A 289 0.52 -16.47 -18.27
CA SER A 289 0.76 -15.08 -18.70
C SER A 289 2.25 -14.83 -18.88
N LEU A 290 2.69 -14.49 -20.09
CA LEU A 290 4.07 -14.20 -20.47
C LEU A 290 4.25 -12.69 -20.61
N LEU A 291 5.00 -12.05 -19.70
CA LEU A 291 5.10 -10.60 -19.59
C LEU A 291 6.55 -10.11 -19.70
N ASP A 292 6.80 -9.04 -20.44
CA ASP A 292 8.09 -8.31 -20.47
C ASP A 292 9.33 -9.19 -20.71
N PHE A 293 9.19 -10.31 -21.42
CA PHE A 293 10.25 -11.28 -21.68
C PHE A 293 11.24 -10.78 -22.74
N ASP A 294 12.47 -11.28 -22.63
CA ASP A 294 13.50 -11.09 -23.66
C ASP A 294 13.47 -12.28 -24.63
N SER A 295 13.78 -12.03 -25.90
CA SER A 295 13.95 -13.11 -26.88
C SER A 295 15.26 -12.95 -27.64
N GLY A 296 16.08 -13.99 -27.61
CA GLY A 296 17.14 -14.18 -28.60
C GLY A 296 16.55 -14.67 -29.94
N PRO A 297 17.30 -14.56 -31.05
CA PRO A 297 16.95 -15.23 -32.28
C PRO A 297 17.12 -16.76 -32.18
N ASP A 298 16.42 -17.50 -33.03
CA ASP A 298 16.68 -18.92 -33.37
C ASP A 298 16.53 -19.95 -32.25
N PHE A 299 15.30 -20.12 -31.74
CA PHE A 299 14.97 -21.23 -30.85
C PHE A 299 14.30 -22.39 -31.60
N VAL A 300 14.67 -23.63 -31.21
CA VAL A 300 13.94 -24.82 -31.62
C VAL A 300 12.55 -24.78 -30.97
N ALA A 301 11.51 -24.85 -31.80
CA ALA A 301 10.14 -24.80 -31.33
C ALA A 301 9.86 -25.97 -30.37
N ARG A 302 9.19 -25.68 -29.24
CA ARG A 302 8.86 -26.67 -28.21
C ARG A 302 7.36 -26.82 -28.05
N GLU A 303 6.94 -28.06 -27.88
CA GLU A 303 5.55 -28.41 -27.61
C GLU A 303 5.19 -28.14 -26.14
N SER A 304 3.99 -27.61 -25.91
CA SER A 304 3.44 -27.39 -24.57
C SER A 304 1.95 -27.78 -24.54
N PRO A 305 1.49 -28.42 -23.45
CA PRO A 305 0.11 -28.94 -23.37
C PRO A 305 -0.93 -27.86 -23.05
N ILE A 306 -0.52 -26.61 -22.82
CA ILE A 306 -1.39 -25.54 -22.32
C ILE A 306 -2.57 -25.23 -23.25
N ARG A 307 -3.71 -24.90 -22.65
CA ARG A 307 -4.93 -24.49 -23.36
C ARG A 307 -5.11 -22.97 -23.39
N SER A 308 -4.46 -22.24 -22.50
CA SER A 308 -4.63 -20.79 -22.41
C SER A 308 -3.31 -20.08 -22.19
N VAL A 309 -3.01 -19.12 -23.07
CA VAL A 309 -1.84 -18.25 -22.93
C VAL A 309 -2.18 -16.79 -23.20
N GLU A 310 -1.63 -15.92 -22.37
CA GLU A 310 -1.59 -14.47 -22.55
C GLU A 310 -0.13 -14.04 -22.78
N ILE A 311 0.10 -13.16 -23.74
CA ILE A 311 1.43 -12.60 -24.05
C ILE A 311 1.31 -11.08 -24.03
N GLY A 312 2.15 -10.40 -23.24
CA GLY A 312 2.05 -8.96 -23.01
C GLY A 312 3.39 -8.27 -22.73
N GLY A 313 3.43 -6.94 -22.88
CA GLY A 313 4.53 -6.08 -22.40
C GLY A 313 5.82 -6.09 -23.24
N SER A 314 6.04 -7.09 -24.09
CA SER A 314 7.22 -7.18 -24.95
C SER A 314 7.05 -6.46 -26.30
N SER A 315 8.19 -6.18 -26.95
CA SER A 315 8.20 -5.62 -28.32
C SER A 315 7.57 -6.60 -29.32
N SER A 316 7.09 -6.09 -30.46
CA SER A 316 6.59 -6.94 -31.57
C SER A 316 7.62 -7.95 -32.04
N ALA A 317 8.91 -7.59 -32.13
CA ALA A 317 9.98 -8.50 -32.52
C ALA A 317 10.13 -9.66 -31.53
N TYR A 318 10.13 -9.37 -30.22
CA TYR A 318 10.22 -10.40 -29.20
C TYR A 318 9.00 -11.30 -29.16
N THR A 319 7.82 -10.69 -29.32
CA THR A 319 6.56 -11.41 -29.43
C THR A 319 6.59 -12.39 -30.61
N GLN A 320 7.05 -11.97 -31.79
CA GLN A 320 7.17 -12.86 -32.95
C GLN A 320 8.13 -14.03 -32.72
N ASN A 321 9.28 -13.78 -32.08
CA ASN A 321 10.24 -14.84 -31.74
C ASN A 321 9.68 -15.84 -30.71
N MET A 322 8.90 -15.36 -29.73
CA MET A 322 8.21 -16.25 -28.79
C MET A 322 7.15 -17.10 -29.51
N LEU A 323 6.36 -16.46 -30.38
CA LEU A 323 5.35 -17.15 -31.18
C LEU A 323 5.96 -18.23 -32.09
N SER A 324 7.16 -18.01 -32.66
CA SER A 324 7.84 -19.02 -33.48
C SER A 324 8.44 -20.17 -32.66
N ALA A 325 8.78 -19.91 -31.40
CA ALA A 325 9.40 -20.88 -30.50
C ALA A 325 8.43 -21.86 -29.81
N MET A 326 7.11 -21.69 -29.98
CA MET A 326 6.09 -22.53 -29.34
C MET A 326 5.31 -23.40 -30.33
N ILE A 327 4.89 -24.58 -29.88
CA ILE A 327 3.91 -25.46 -30.54
C ILE A 327 2.84 -25.78 -29.49
N LEU A 328 1.60 -25.34 -29.70
CA LEU A 328 0.54 -25.35 -28.68
C LEU A 328 -0.69 -26.11 -29.19
N PRO A 329 -0.64 -27.46 -29.31
CA PRO A 329 -1.68 -28.24 -30.00
C PRO A 329 -3.05 -28.17 -29.34
N ASN A 330 -3.11 -27.97 -28.02
CA ASN A 330 -4.35 -27.92 -27.26
C ASN A 330 -4.85 -26.49 -27.02
N LEU A 331 -4.26 -25.48 -27.68
CA LEU A 331 -4.59 -24.08 -27.41
C LEU A 331 -6.04 -23.74 -27.76
N GLU A 332 -6.78 -23.24 -26.77
CA GLU A 332 -8.17 -22.81 -26.90
C GLU A 332 -8.32 -21.29 -26.70
N LYS A 333 -7.44 -20.65 -25.92
CA LYS A 333 -7.49 -19.22 -25.61
C LYS A 333 -6.13 -18.57 -25.80
N LEU A 334 -6.08 -17.56 -26.67
CA LEU A 334 -4.89 -16.78 -26.99
C LEU A 334 -5.18 -15.28 -26.84
N GLU A 335 -4.48 -14.63 -25.93
CA GLU A 335 -4.49 -13.16 -25.80
C GLU A 335 -3.08 -12.62 -26.07
N ILE A 336 -2.96 -11.63 -26.95
CA ILE A 336 -1.68 -11.01 -27.26
C ILE A 336 -1.80 -9.48 -27.24
N GLY A 337 -1.07 -8.87 -26.32
CA GLY A 337 -0.75 -7.45 -26.26
C GLY A 337 0.70 -7.21 -26.64
N TRP A 338 0.98 -6.21 -27.50
CA TRP A 338 2.36 -5.81 -27.79
C TRP A 338 2.49 -4.30 -27.88
N ALA A 339 3.66 -3.78 -27.51
CA ALA A 339 3.96 -2.35 -27.54
C ALA A 339 4.71 -1.99 -28.82
N GLY A 340 4.08 -1.21 -29.71
CA GLY A 340 4.69 -0.65 -30.91
C GLY A 340 5.24 -1.65 -31.95
N GLY A 341 5.66 -1.11 -33.09
CA GLY A 341 6.27 -1.88 -34.19
C GLY A 341 5.26 -2.61 -35.09
N PRO A 342 5.76 -3.49 -35.99
CA PRO A 342 4.96 -4.10 -37.06
C PRO A 342 3.87 -5.04 -36.53
N ASP A 343 2.88 -5.28 -37.39
CA ASP A 343 1.80 -6.24 -37.15
C ASP A 343 2.36 -7.64 -36.84
N ILE A 344 1.83 -8.27 -35.79
CA ILE A 344 2.22 -9.61 -35.34
C ILE A 344 1.33 -10.72 -35.92
N SER A 345 0.26 -10.36 -36.65
CA SER A 345 -0.67 -11.31 -37.26
C SER A 345 0.01 -12.44 -38.05
N PRO A 346 1.10 -12.19 -38.83
CA PRO A 346 1.81 -13.28 -39.51
C PRO A 346 2.39 -14.32 -38.56
N GLY A 347 2.92 -13.89 -37.40
CA GLY A 347 3.45 -14.78 -36.37
C GLY A 347 2.35 -15.62 -35.72
N VAL A 348 1.17 -15.01 -35.49
CA VAL A 348 -0.01 -15.71 -34.96
C VAL A 348 -0.49 -16.77 -35.93
N ILE A 349 -0.63 -16.43 -37.23
CA ILE A 349 -1.05 -17.40 -38.26
C ILE A 349 -0.05 -18.56 -38.35
N SER A 350 1.25 -18.28 -38.30
CA SER A 350 2.30 -19.31 -38.29
C SER A 350 2.19 -20.24 -37.09
N LEU A 351 1.94 -19.69 -35.90
CA LEU A 351 1.72 -20.48 -34.67
C LEU A 351 0.50 -21.40 -34.81
N LEU A 352 -0.64 -20.88 -35.30
CA LEU A 352 -1.87 -21.66 -35.44
C LEU A 352 -1.72 -22.79 -36.45
N ASN A 353 -1.11 -22.51 -37.61
CA ASN A 353 -0.84 -23.52 -38.62
C ASN A 353 0.11 -24.61 -38.11
N ARG A 354 1.17 -24.23 -37.37
CA ARG A 354 2.15 -25.17 -36.80
C ARG A 354 1.56 -25.99 -35.67
N SER A 355 0.67 -25.41 -34.86
CA SER A 355 0.09 -26.07 -33.69
C SER A 355 -1.12 -26.93 -34.03
N GLY A 356 -1.85 -26.62 -35.10
CA GLY A 356 -3.06 -27.37 -35.49
C GLY A 356 -4.19 -27.29 -34.45
N CYS A 357 -4.20 -26.24 -33.62
CA CYS A 357 -5.11 -26.08 -32.50
C CYS A 357 -6.47 -25.48 -32.90
N HIS A 358 -7.46 -25.61 -32.01
CA HIS A 358 -8.82 -25.10 -32.21
C HIS A 358 -9.12 -23.96 -31.24
N LEU A 359 -8.78 -22.74 -31.65
CA LEU A 359 -9.04 -21.55 -30.84
C LEU A 359 -10.55 -21.29 -30.66
N LYS A 360 -10.94 -21.07 -29.40
CA LYS A 360 -12.27 -20.61 -28.99
C LYS A 360 -12.27 -19.10 -28.70
N HIS A 361 -11.13 -18.57 -28.24
CA HIS A 361 -10.99 -17.16 -27.88
C HIS A 361 -9.68 -16.60 -28.42
N LEU A 362 -9.75 -15.49 -29.17
CA LEU A 362 -8.60 -14.75 -29.67
C LEU A 362 -8.77 -13.27 -29.36
N ARG A 363 -7.77 -12.68 -28.70
CA ARG A 363 -7.69 -11.23 -28.48
C ARG A 363 -6.33 -10.71 -28.93
N LEU A 364 -6.34 -9.71 -29.81
CA LEU A 364 -5.14 -9.00 -30.24
C LEU A 364 -5.31 -7.53 -29.89
N SER A 365 -4.35 -6.96 -29.18
CA SER A 365 -4.38 -5.54 -28.80
C SER A 365 -3.01 -4.91 -28.98
N GLN A 366 -2.93 -3.85 -29.77
CA GLN A 366 -1.73 -3.04 -29.91
C GLN A 366 -1.74 -1.96 -28.82
N GLY A 367 -0.72 -1.94 -27.97
CA GLY A 367 -0.47 -0.86 -27.02
C GLY A 367 -0.05 0.40 -27.77
N GLY A 368 -0.79 1.49 -27.53
CA GLY A 368 -0.57 2.81 -28.15
C GLY A 368 0.61 3.58 -27.58
#